data_AF-A0A0N0U2S7-F1
#
_entry.id   AF-A0A0N0U2S7-F1
#
_cell.length_a   1.000
_cell.length_b   1.000
_cell.length_c   1.000
_cell.angle_alpha   90.00
_cell.angle_beta   90.00
_cell.angle_gamma   90.00
#
_symmetry.space_group_name_H-M   'P 1'
#
loop_
_entity.id
_entity.type
_entity.pdbx_description
1 polymer ?
#
loop_
_entity_poly.entity_id
_entity_poly.type
_entity_poly.pdbx_seq_one_letter_code
_entity_poly.pdbx_strand_id
1 'polypeptide(L)' 'IDPNFYSQNLLMLGKTYLKLNQKDQALKYLKRTVEYPAKNEDDRDAKQEAQKLLKNF' A
#
# COMPACT_ATOMS: atom_id res chain seq x y z
N ILE A 1 9.99 -9.74 -15.85
CA ILE A 1 8.93 -9.57 -14.82
C ILE A 1 8.65 -8.08 -14.73
N ASP A 2 7.45 -7.66 -15.10
CA ASP A 2 7.10 -6.25 -15.21
C ASP A 2 7.02 -5.61 -13.81
N PRO A 3 7.77 -4.52 -13.52
CA PRO A 3 7.82 -3.91 -12.19
C PRO A 3 6.51 -3.27 -11.70
N ASN A 4 5.44 -3.28 -12.52
CA ASN A 4 4.13 -2.72 -12.18
C ASN A 4 3.38 -3.45 -11.05
N PHE A 5 3.86 -4.61 -10.59
CA PHE A 5 3.25 -5.35 -9.47
C PHE A 5 3.59 -4.79 -8.08
N TYR A 6 4.60 -3.93 -7.94
CA TYR A 6 5.18 -3.65 -6.62
C TYR A 6 4.27 -2.81 -5.71
N SER A 7 3.60 -1.78 -6.22
CA SER A 7 2.74 -0.90 -5.42
C SER A 7 1.48 -1.61 -4.91
N GLN A 8 0.82 -2.37 -5.78
CA GLN A 8 -0.36 -3.16 -5.43
C GLN A 8 -0.03 -4.28 -4.45
N ASN A 9 1.13 -4.95 -4.61
CA ASN A 9 1.59 -5.96 -3.66
C ASN A 9 1.81 -5.34 -2.26
N LEU A 10 2.43 -4.17 -2.17
CA LEU A 10 2.62 -3.46 -0.90
C LEU A 10 1.28 -3.08 -0.27
N LEU A 11 0.32 -2.62 -1.07
CA LEU A 11 -1.03 -2.29 -0.60
C LEU A 11 -1.76 -3.52 -0.05
N MET A 12 -1.69 -4.65 -0.77
CA MET A 12 -2.28 -5.92 -0.34
C MET A 12 -1.68 -6.43 0.97
N LEU A 13 -0.36 -6.29 1.15
CA LEU A 13 0.30 -6.61 2.43
C LEU A 13 -0.23 -5.71 3.55
N GLY A 14 -0.29 -4.39 3.33
CA GLY A 14 -0.85 -3.43 4.29
C GLY A 14 -2.27 -3.81 4.74
N LYS A 15 -3.15 -4.11 3.78
CA LYS A 15 -4.52 -4.57 4.03
C LYS A 15 -4.59 -5.93 4.74
N THR A 16 -3.71 -6.86 4.41
CA THR A 16 -3.65 -8.18 5.04
C THR A 16 -3.26 -8.04 6.51
N TYR A 17 -2.23 -7.26 6.81
CA TYR A 17 -1.82 -7.01 8.19
C TYR A 17 -2.87 -6.25 9.00
N LEU A 18 -3.64 -5.35 8.38
CA LEU A 18 -4.82 -4.74 8.99
C LEU A 18 -5.85 -5.80 9.42
N LYS A 19 -6.17 -6.75 8.54
CA LYS A 19 -7.11 -7.85 8.85
C LYS A 19 -6.58 -8.79 9.93
N LEU A 20 -5.26 -8.95 10.04
CA LEU A 20 -4.60 -9.72 11.09
C LEU A 20 -4.42 -8.92 12.40
N ASN A 21 -4.92 -7.69 12.48
CA ASN A 21 -4.74 -6.77 13.61
C ASN A 21 -3.26 -6.45 13.95
N GLN A 22 -2.36 -6.64 12.99
CA GLN A 22 -0.93 -6.35 13.11
C GLN A 22 -0.64 -4.91 12.63
N LYS A 23 -1.05 -3.92 13.44
CA LYS A 23 -1.04 -2.51 13.05
C LYS A 23 0.33 -1.98 12.63
N ASP A 24 1.42 -2.38 13.30
CA ASP A 24 2.77 -1.92 12.97
C ASP A 24 3.22 -2.37 11.57
N GLN A 25 2.97 -3.64 11.24
CA GLN A 25 3.27 -4.16 9.91
C GLN A 25 2.37 -3.49 8.85
N ALA A 26 1.09 -3.31 9.16
CA ALA A 26 0.19 -2.61 8.26
C ALA A 26 0.67 -1.19 7.94
N LEU A 27 1.03 -0.40 8.95
CA LEU A 27 1.60 0.94 8.80
C LEU A 27 2.87 0.91 7.95
N LYS A 28 3.78 -0.03 8.20
CA LYS A 28 5.02 -0.19 7.44
C LYS A 28 4.74 -0.38 5.94
N TYR A 29 3.84 -1.30 5.58
CA TYR A 29 3.57 -1.57 4.17
C TYR A 29 2.77 -0.46 3.49
N LEU A 30 1.79 0.12 4.17
CA LEU A 30 1.01 1.25 3.63
C LEU A 30 1.90 2.48 3.38
N LYS A 31 2.84 2.80 4.27
CA LYS A 31 3.83 3.88 4.02
C LYS A 31 4.68 3.60 2.79
N ARG A 32 5.18 2.36 2.64
CA ARG A 32 5.94 1.95 1.46
C ARG A 32 5.13 2.06 0.17
N THR A 33 3.82 1.77 0.20
CA THR A 33 2.94 1.99 -0.97
C THR A 33 2.88 3.47 -1.34
N VAL A 34 2.78 4.38 -0.36
CA VAL A 34 2.70 5.83 -0.62
C VAL A 34 4.03 6.39 -1.13
N GLU A 35 5.15 5.87 -0.63
CA GLU A 35 6.50 6.26 -1.04
C GLU A 35 6.88 5.69 -2.42
N TYR A 36 6.16 4.68 -2.91
CA TYR A 36 6.42 4.09 -4.22
C TYR A 36 6.18 5.10 -5.36
N PRO A 37 7.11 5.24 -6.32
CA PRO A 37 6.93 6.15 -7.46
C PRO A 37 5.82 5.64 -8.37
N ALA A 38 4.79 6.45 -8.58
CA ALA A 38 3.67 6.08 -9.43
C ALA A 38 3.99 6.26 -10.91
N LYS A 39 4.09 5.14 -11.64
CA LYS A 39 4.46 5.10 -13.06
C LYS A 39 3.26 4.93 -13.98
N ASN A 40 2.19 4.32 -13.49
CA ASN A 40 0.94 4.09 -14.21
C ASN A 40 -0.27 4.46 -13.34
N GLU A 41 -1.48 4.24 -13.86
CA GLU A 41 -2.73 4.52 -13.14
C GLU A 41 -2.88 3.60 -11.91
N ASP A 42 -2.56 2.31 -12.03
CA ASP A 42 -2.62 1.34 -10.93
C ASP A 42 -1.79 1.77 -9.72
N ASP A 43 -0.59 2.32 -9.94
CA ASP A 43 0.27 2.82 -8.86
C ASP A 43 -0.34 4.05 -8.18
N ARG A 44 -1.02 4.92 -8.95
CA ARG A 44 -1.69 6.11 -8.41
C ARG A 44 -2.86 5.69 -7.54
N ASP A 45 -3.65 4.73 -8.01
CA ASP A 45 -4.79 4.19 -7.27
C ASP A 45 -4.32 3.50 -5.99
N ALA A 46 -3.27 2.68 -6.08
CA ALA A 46 -2.69 2.01 -4.92
C ALA A 46 -2.20 3.00 -3.87
N LYS A 47 -1.52 4.07 -4.31
CA LYS A 47 -1.04 5.16 -3.45
C LYS A 47 -2.18 5.94 -2.81
N GLN A 48 -3.23 6.29 -3.56
CA GLN A 48 -4.40 6.98 -3.01
C GLN A 48 -5.13 6.11 -1.98
N GLU A 49 -5.30 4.82 -2.25
CA GLU A 49 -5.95 3.92 -1.30
C GLU A 49 -5.11 3.76 -0.02
N ALA A 50 -3.80 3.59 -0.14
CA ALA A 50 -2.91 3.55 1.02
C ALA A 50 -2.98 4.84 1.86
N GLN A 51 -3.02 6.01 1.22
CA GLN A 51 -3.20 7.29 1.92
C GLN A 51 -4.53 7.38 2.65
N LYS A 52 -5.63 6.92 2.04
CA LYS A 52 -6.95 6.88 2.69
C LYS A 52 -6.94 5.97 3.92
N LEU A 53 -6.34 4.77 3.79
CA LEU A 53 -6.22 3.85 4.91
C LEU A 53 -5.40 4.47 6.04
N LEU A 54 -4.24 5.08 5.74
CA LEU A 54 -3.38 5.75 6.73
C LEU A 54 -4.07 6.89 7.49
N LYS A 55 -5.04 7.59 6.89
CA LYS A 55 -5.83 8.62 7.57
C LYS A 55 -6.82 8.05 8.59
N ASN A 56 -7.17 6.78 8.48
CA ASN A 56 -8.13 6.09 9.33
C ASN A 56 -7.45 5.22 10.42
N PHE A 57 -6.12 5.32 10.58
CA PHE A 57 -5.39 4.63 11.64
C PHE A 57 -5.45 5.34 12.99
#